data_AF-A0AAD4LQJ3-F1
#
_entry.id   AF-A0AAD4LQJ3-F1
#
_cell.length_a   1.000
_cell.length_b   1.000
_cell.length_c   1.000
_cell.angle_alpha   90.00
_cell.angle_beta   90.00
_cell.angle_gamma   90.00
#
_symmetry.space_group_name_H-M   'P 1'
#
loop_
_entity.id
_entity.type
_entity.pdbx_description
1 polymer ?
#
loop_
_entity_poly.entity_id
_entity_poly.type
_entity_poly.pdbx_seq_one_letter_code
_entity_poly.pdbx_strand_id
1 'polypeptide(L)'
;MTVRSGPLRSKLHCTAMALEGLPLLDTSDKAAGIPTPAVLMETILHSMIGHYNLFLGGVLHWDVSSGNILRLREPIDRLPGLSMSLLGLPNRDVNPSFCQGFLIDGDHAIEWRKDAITQCRVPQGTLPFMSIRLLDEWYLDNPVLHTAIDDLESFLWVLVWSLVRISKELAKIPNRNSIIHRLGHIVSSRNYTDMLLKERLIKRQWTDKVFRGLIRDWLRISETSRTVVSELQQTLIELVNDGDTSDAQKRIFDELDERCGKVCKEFIQSGYRHLQAIEKFSNWRDVVDFNGELLNK
;
A
#
# COMPACT_ATOMS: atom_id res chain seq x y z
N MET A 1 2.19 36.01 -10.34
CA MET A 1 1.28 36.00 -9.18
C MET A 1 1.58 34.77 -8.36
N THR A 2 2.30 34.97 -7.25
CA THR A 2 2.70 33.94 -6.27
C THR A 2 1.50 33.54 -5.42
N VAL A 3 1.01 32.32 -5.58
CA VAL A 3 0.00 31.72 -4.70
C VAL A 3 0.72 31.30 -3.42
N ARG A 4 0.40 31.98 -2.32
CA ARG A 4 0.90 31.66 -0.98
C ARG A 4 0.32 30.31 -0.54
N SER A 5 1.17 29.31 -0.45
CA SER A 5 0.91 28.08 0.30
C SER A 5 0.74 28.44 1.79
N GLY A 6 -0.40 28.07 2.37
CA GLY A 6 -0.69 28.36 3.78
C GLY A 6 0.23 27.57 4.74
N PRO A 7 0.62 28.15 5.90
CA PRO A 7 1.61 27.58 6.82
C PRO A 7 1.16 26.31 7.58
N LEU A 8 -0.11 25.88 7.44
CA LEU A 8 -0.61 24.65 8.08
C LEU A 8 -0.41 23.39 7.22
N ARG A 9 -0.46 23.48 5.88
CA ARG A 9 -0.34 22.30 4.99
C ARG A 9 1.09 21.78 4.91
N SER A 10 2.10 22.65 5.03
CA SER A 10 3.51 22.27 5.09
C SER A 10 3.92 21.63 6.43
N LYS A 11 3.15 21.83 7.50
CA LYS A 11 3.47 21.27 8.83
C LYS A 11 3.04 19.81 9.02
N LEU A 12 2.13 19.30 8.20
CA LEU A 12 1.71 17.89 8.24
C LEU A 12 2.59 16.99 7.35
N HIS A 13 3.19 17.55 6.29
CA HIS A 13 4.02 16.80 5.33
C HIS A 13 5.52 16.74 5.69
N CYS A 14 6.04 17.64 6.53
CA CYS A 14 7.50 17.80 6.69
C CYS A 14 8.08 17.35 8.04
N THR A 15 7.32 16.70 8.92
CA THR A 15 7.83 16.28 10.25
C THR A 15 8.66 14.98 10.21
N ALA A 16 8.66 14.23 9.10
CA ALA A 16 9.39 12.97 8.97
C ALA A 16 10.85 13.13 8.48
N MET A 17 11.20 14.23 7.78
CA MET A 17 12.56 14.41 7.23
C MET A 17 13.64 14.66 8.30
N ALA A 18 13.25 14.91 9.56
CA ALA A 18 14.17 15.18 10.66
C ALA A 18 14.48 13.95 11.53
N LEU A 19 13.93 12.78 11.19
CA LEU A 19 14.07 11.55 11.98
C LEU A 19 14.94 10.54 11.23
N GLU A 20 15.79 9.81 11.96
CA GLU A 20 16.63 8.74 11.42
C GLU A 20 15.79 7.52 11.00
N GLY A 21 15.07 7.66 9.89
CA GLY A 21 14.33 6.59 9.24
C GLY A 21 15.23 5.77 8.32
N LEU A 22 15.10 4.46 8.37
CA LEU A 22 15.65 3.53 7.39
C LEU A 22 14.61 3.26 6.31
N PRO A 23 15.00 2.97 5.06
CA PRO A 23 14.09 2.38 4.09
C PRO A 23 13.40 1.14 4.66
N LEU A 24 12.18 0.83 4.20
CA LEU A 24 11.40 -0.34 4.65
C LEU A 24 12.26 -1.61 4.66
N LEU A 25 13.02 -1.82 3.58
CA LEU A 25 14.09 -2.81 3.50
C LEU A 25 15.38 -2.10 3.08
N ASP A 26 16.42 -2.22 3.91
CA ASP A 26 17.75 -1.76 3.57
C ASP A 26 18.68 -2.97 3.46
N THR A 27 18.76 -3.58 2.28
CA THR A 27 19.65 -4.74 2.08
C THR A 27 21.15 -4.38 2.09
N SER A 28 21.49 -3.08 2.16
CA SER A 28 22.88 -2.63 2.25
C SER A 28 23.40 -2.63 3.69
N ASP A 29 22.52 -2.43 4.68
CA ASP A 29 22.84 -2.55 6.11
C ASP A 29 22.75 -4.02 6.58
N LYS A 30 23.91 -4.64 6.81
CA LYS A 30 24.00 -6.04 7.25
C LYS A 30 23.56 -6.28 8.71
N ALA A 31 23.45 -5.23 9.52
CA ALA A 31 23.15 -5.33 10.94
C ALA A 31 21.66 -5.04 11.24
N ALA A 32 21.08 -4.03 10.58
CA ALA A 32 19.71 -3.58 10.84
C ALA A 32 18.78 -3.67 9.62
N GLY A 33 19.27 -4.09 8.45
CA GLY A 33 18.62 -3.89 7.16
C GLY A 33 17.28 -4.58 6.92
N ILE A 34 17.10 -5.78 7.46
CA ILE A 34 15.87 -6.56 7.32
C ILE A 34 15.09 -6.50 8.66
N PRO A 35 13.90 -5.88 8.70
CA PRO A 35 13.06 -5.87 9.91
C PRO A 35 12.59 -7.27 10.26
N THR A 36 12.23 -7.52 11.53
CA THR A 36 11.50 -8.76 11.90
C THR A 36 10.14 -8.83 11.19
N PRO A 37 9.50 -10.00 11.09
CA PRO A 37 8.18 -10.12 10.47
C PRO A 37 7.13 -9.16 11.06
N ALA A 38 7.11 -9.02 12.40
CA ALA A 38 6.21 -8.09 13.09
C ALA A 38 6.51 -6.64 12.73
N VAL A 39 7.79 -6.23 12.82
CA VAL A 39 8.20 -4.85 12.51
C VAL A 39 7.93 -4.49 11.05
N LEU A 40 8.11 -5.42 10.10
CA LEU A 40 7.73 -5.21 8.70
C LEU A 40 6.24 -4.86 8.59
N MET A 41 5.40 -5.66 9.24
CA MET A 41 3.95 -5.49 9.19
C MET A 41 3.47 -4.24 9.89
N GLU A 42 3.98 -3.95 11.08
CA GLU A 42 3.68 -2.70 11.81
C GLU A 42 4.09 -1.47 11.00
N THR A 43 5.27 -1.51 10.36
CA THR A 43 5.75 -0.40 9.52
C THR A 43 4.78 -0.15 8.35
N ILE A 44 4.34 -1.20 7.66
CA ILE A 44 3.37 -1.09 6.56
C ILE A 44 2.02 -0.57 7.09
N LEU A 45 1.52 -1.10 8.21
CA LEU A 45 0.24 -0.67 8.81
C LEU A 45 0.27 0.78 9.28
N HIS A 46 1.37 1.23 9.87
CA HIS A 46 1.54 2.63 10.28
C HIS A 46 1.59 3.56 9.06
N SER A 47 2.24 3.13 7.98
CA SER A 47 2.27 3.87 6.71
C SER A 47 0.88 3.94 6.06
N MET A 48 0.09 2.85 6.12
CA MET A 48 -1.32 2.86 5.69
C MET A 48 -2.18 3.81 6.53
N ILE A 49 -1.95 3.92 7.84
CA ILE A 49 -2.64 4.91 8.68
C ILE A 49 -2.25 6.33 8.26
N GLY A 50 -0.97 6.56 7.96
CA GLY A 50 -0.49 7.83 7.39
C GLY A 50 -1.18 8.16 6.07
N HIS A 51 -1.27 7.19 5.16
CA HIS A 51 -2.02 7.30 3.90
C HIS A 51 -3.50 7.63 4.14
N TYR A 52 -4.16 6.94 5.06
CA TYR A 52 -5.56 7.22 5.38
C TYR A 52 -5.76 8.64 5.92
N ASN A 53 -4.82 9.16 6.70
CA ASN A 53 -4.85 10.55 7.15
C ASN A 53 -4.68 11.54 5.98
N LEU A 54 -3.80 11.25 5.02
CA LEU A 54 -3.68 12.05 3.80
C LEU A 54 -5.00 12.07 3.03
N PHE A 55 -5.62 10.90 2.87
CA PHE A 55 -6.90 10.76 2.19
C PHE A 55 -8.02 11.55 2.88
N LEU A 56 -8.14 11.46 4.21
CA LEU A 56 -9.08 12.28 4.99
C LEU A 56 -8.81 13.78 4.85
N GLY A 57 -7.56 14.16 4.60
CA GLY A 57 -7.14 15.53 4.25
C GLY A 57 -7.39 15.94 2.80
N GLY A 58 -7.99 15.06 1.98
CA GLY A 58 -8.26 15.29 0.56
C GLY A 58 -7.05 15.13 -0.35
N VAL A 59 -6.03 14.37 0.08
CA VAL A 59 -4.79 14.14 -0.66
C VAL A 59 -4.63 12.65 -0.97
N LEU A 60 -4.25 12.32 -2.20
CA LEU A 60 -3.79 10.98 -2.57
C LEU A 60 -2.28 10.96 -2.80
N HIS A 61 -1.63 9.83 -2.55
CA HIS A 61 -0.17 9.73 -2.61
C HIS A 61 0.35 9.38 -4.01
N TRP A 62 -0.35 8.50 -4.74
CA TRP A 62 -0.06 8.11 -6.13
C TRP A 62 1.21 7.31 -6.41
N ASP A 63 2.14 7.25 -5.46
CA ASP A 63 3.39 6.49 -5.59
C ASP A 63 3.75 5.74 -4.30
N VAL A 64 2.83 4.93 -3.79
CA VAL A 64 3.16 4.02 -2.67
C VAL A 64 4.11 2.93 -3.17
N SER A 65 5.33 2.94 -2.65
CA SER A 65 6.39 2.01 -3.03
C SER A 65 7.23 1.60 -1.82
N SER A 66 8.07 0.57 -1.95
CA SER A 66 8.97 0.18 -0.85
C SER A 66 10.04 1.25 -0.53
N GLY A 67 10.36 2.12 -1.50
CA GLY A 67 11.28 3.25 -1.30
C GLY A 67 10.64 4.43 -0.55
N ASN A 68 9.32 4.57 -0.64
CA ASN A 68 8.57 5.67 -0.05
C ASN A 68 8.01 5.33 1.33
N ILE A 69 8.39 4.16 1.88
CA ILE A 69 8.04 3.75 3.24
C ILE A 69 9.33 3.70 4.06
N LEU A 70 9.36 4.48 5.12
CA LEU A 70 10.44 4.47 6.10
C LEU A 70 10.03 3.71 7.36
N ARG A 71 10.98 2.98 7.91
CA ARG A 71 10.94 2.38 9.23
C ARG A 71 11.82 3.20 10.17
N LEU A 72 11.29 3.60 11.32
CA LEU A 72 12.10 4.24 12.34
C LEU A 72 12.94 3.21 13.10
N ARG A 73 14.17 3.62 13.45
CA ARG A 73 15.04 2.86 14.37
C ARG A 73 14.42 2.74 15.76
N GLU A 74 13.80 3.82 16.23
CA GLU A 74 13.08 3.88 17.50
C GLU A 74 11.65 4.39 17.28
N PRO A 75 10.62 3.75 17.86
CA PRO A 75 9.25 4.25 17.77
C PRO A 75 9.11 5.64 18.41
N ILE A 76 8.36 6.53 17.77
CA ILE A 76 8.11 7.91 18.27
C ILE A 76 6.66 8.10 18.66
N ASP A 77 6.37 9.06 19.54
CA ASP A 77 4.98 9.39 19.87
C ASP A 77 4.19 9.84 18.62
N ARG A 78 2.99 9.30 18.45
CA ARG A 78 2.03 9.70 17.44
C ARG A 78 1.50 11.07 17.79
N LEU A 79 1.45 11.94 16.79
CA LEU A 79 0.75 13.20 16.92
C LEU A 79 -0.72 12.93 17.28
N PRO A 80 -1.28 13.63 18.28
CA PRO A 80 -2.69 13.49 18.64
C PRO A 80 -3.56 13.97 17.47
N GLY A 81 -4.47 13.12 16.97
CA GLY A 81 -5.37 13.50 15.88
C GLY A 81 -6.20 12.37 15.27
N LEU A 82 -5.67 11.14 15.19
CA LEU A 82 -6.44 9.96 14.79
C LEU A 82 -6.38 8.91 15.90
N SER A 83 -7.47 8.76 16.64
CA SER A 83 -7.54 7.68 17.63
C SER A 83 -7.74 6.35 16.91
N MET A 84 -6.98 5.32 17.28
CA MET A 84 -7.21 3.93 16.87
C MET A 84 -8.66 3.48 17.10
N SER A 85 -9.38 4.14 18.01
CA SER A 85 -10.82 3.97 18.23
C SER A 85 -11.69 4.34 17.01
N LEU A 86 -11.30 5.33 16.19
CA LEU A 86 -12.01 5.73 14.96
C LEU A 86 -11.91 4.66 13.85
N LEU A 87 -10.89 3.81 13.93
CA LEU A 87 -10.73 2.65 13.07
C LEU A 87 -11.47 1.42 13.60
N GLY A 88 -12.16 1.52 14.74
CA GLY A 88 -12.87 0.39 15.38
C GLY A 88 -11.92 -0.74 15.79
N LEU A 89 -10.63 -0.45 15.96
CA LEU A 89 -9.63 -1.44 16.34
C LEU A 89 -9.73 -1.70 17.85
N PRO A 90 -9.60 -2.96 18.30
CA PRO A 90 -9.62 -3.27 19.73
C PRO A 90 -8.50 -2.51 20.43
N ASN A 91 -8.83 -1.90 21.56
CA ASN A 91 -7.97 -1.02 22.36
C ASN A 91 -6.83 -1.77 23.10
N ARG A 92 -6.32 -2.89 22.57
CA ARG A 92 -5.31 -3.73 23.22
C ARG A 92 -3.91 -3.45 22.70
N ASP A 93 -2.98 -3.29 23.63
CA ASP A 93 -1.52 -3.52 23.68
C ASP A 93 -0.61 -3.24 22.46
N VAL A 94 -1.12 -2.89 21.29
CA VAL A 94 -0.35 -2.14 20.29
C VAL A 94 -0.31 -0.73 20.84
N ASN A 95 0.81 -0.33 21.46
CA ASN A 95 0.91 0.95 22.15
C ASN A 95 0.47 2.09 21.19
N PRO A 96 -0.78 2.59 21.32
CA PRO A 96 -1.40 3.42 20.29
C PRO A 96 -0.74 4.80 20.25
N SER A 97 0.11 5.08 21.23
CA SER A 97 0.93 6.26 21.34
C SER A 97 2.14 6.22 20.41
N PHE A 98 2.60 5.08 19.88
CA PHE A 98 3.87 5.06 19.13
C PHE A 98 3.70 4.74 17.63
N CYS A 99 4.53 5.39 16.80
CA CYS A 99 4.65 5.20 15.37
C CYS A 99 6.04 4.66 15.03
N GLN A 100 6.07 3.59 14.22
CA GLN A 100 7.32 2.98 13.75
C GLN A 100 7.49 3.03 12.23
N GLY A 101 6.43 3.38 11.48
CA GLY A 101 6.46 3.42 10.03
C GLY A 101 5.83 4.68 9.47
N PHE A 102 6.44 5.24 8.43
CA PHE A 102 6.02 6.48 7.81
C PHE A 102 5.99 6.34 6.29
N LEU A 103 4.94 6.89 5.69
CA LEU A 103 4.87 7.14 4.27
C LEU A 103 5.50 8.52 4.01
N ILE A 104 6.44 8.58 3.06
CA ILE A 104 7.17 9.78 2.67
C ILE A 104 7.03 10.02 1.17
N ASP A 105 7.63 11.11 0.69
CA ASP A 105 7.71 11.43 -0.74
C ASP A 105 6.35 11.72 -1.38
N GLY A 106 5.84 12.92 -1.09
CA GLY A 106 4.60 13.43 -1.66
C GLY A 106 4.76 14.17 -2.98
N ASP A 107 5.87 13.99 -3.72
CA ASP A 107 6.11 14.74 -4.96
C ASP A 107 5.10 14.38 -6.07
N HIS A 108 4.53 13.18 -6.01
CA HIS A 108 3.45 12.72 -6.89
C HIS A 108 2.04 12.94 -6.28
N ALA A 109 1.94 13.48 -5.07
CA ALA A 109 0.67 13.61 -4.39
C ALA A 109 -0.24 14.65 -5.06
N ILE A 110 -1.53 14.37 -5.11
CA ILE A 110 -2.53 15.24 -5.75
C ILE A 110 -3.65 15.66 -4.79
N GLU A 111 -4.29 16.80 -5.06
CA GLU A 111 -5.53 17.17 -4.38
C GLU A 111 -6.68 16.35 -4.97
N TRP A 112 -7.14 15.32 -4.26
CA TRP A 112 -8.03 14.26 -4.75
C TRP A 112 -9.17 14.76 -5.63
N ARG A 113 -10.12 15.49 -5.05
CA ARG A 113 -11.33 15.95 -5.77
C ARG A 113 -11.04 17.00 -6.85
N LYS A 114 -9.93 17.71 -6.75
CA LYS A 114 -9.60 18.85 -7.61
C LYS A 114 -8.84 18.41 -8.85
N ASP A 115 -7.88 17.50 -8.68
CA ASP A 115 -6.92 17.16 -9.70
C ASP A 115 -7.21 15.79 -10.34
N ALA A 116 -8.00 14.91 -9.71
CA ALA A 116 -8.14 13.53 -10.17
C ALA A 116 -8.68 13.38 -11.59
N ILE A 117 -9.63 14.23 -12.00
CA ILE A 117 -10.14 14.22 -13.38
C ILE A 117 -9.05 14.69 -14.36
N THR A 118 -8.31 15.74 -14.01
CA THR A 118 -7.24 16.27 -14.88
C THR A 118 -6.05 15.34 -15.01
N GLN A 119 -5.81 14.49 -14.01
CA GLN A 119 -4.67 13.59 -13.94
C GLN A 119 -5.02 12.15 -14.38
N CYS A 120 -6.28 11.85 -14.73
CA CYS A 120 -6.73 10.48 -15.04
C CYS A 120 -6.09 9.84 -16.30
N ARG A 121 -5.35 10.64 -17.09
CA ARG A 121 -4.64 10.20 -18.30
C ARG A 121 -3.12 10.17 -18.14
N VAL A 122 -2.60 10.46 -16.96
CA VAL A 122 -1.14 10.54 -16.73
C VAL A 122 -0.69 9.26 -16.03
N PRO A 123 0.04 8.36 -16.72
CA PRO A 123 0.64 7.20 -16.07
C PRO A 123 1.70 7.66 -15.07
N GLN A 124 1.48 7.41 -13.79
CA GLN A 124 2.40 7.77 -12.71
C GLN A 124 2.61 6.63 -11.73
N GLY A 125 3.67 6.73 -10.93
CA GLY A 125 3.97 5.77 -9.88
C GLY A 125 4.80 4.58 -10.35
N THR A 126 5.14 3.74 -9.37
CA THR A 126 6.12 2.67 -9.55
C THR A 126 5.45 1.36 -10.01
N LEU A 127 5.67 0.96 -11.27
CA LEU A 127 5.02 -0.18 -11.95
C LEU A 127 4.86 -1.47 -11.11
N PRO A 128 5.89 -1.99 -10.40
CA PRO A 128 5.75 -3.16 -9.52
C PRO A 128 4.65 -3.05 -8.46
N PHE A 129 4.40 -1.85 -7.96
CA PHE A 129 3.48 -1.59 -6.85
C PHE A 129 2.11 -1.11 -7.32
N MET A 130 1.97 -0.73 -8.58
CA MET A 130 0.71 -0.26 -9.14
C MET A 130 -0.45 -1.25 -8.97
N SER A 131 -1.66 -0.73 -8.77
CA SER A 131 -2.88 -1.56 -8.73
C SER A 131 -3.12 -2.24 -10.08
N ILE A 132 -3.71 -3.44 -10.05
CA ILE A 132 -4.04 -4.19 -11.27
C ILE A 132 -5.00 -3.40 -12.16
N ARG A 133 -5.93 -2.67 -11.55
CA ARG A 133 -6.90 -1.84 -12.27
C ARG A 133 -6.21 -0.72 -13.07
N LEU A 134 -5.28 0.01 -12.46
CA LEU A 134 -4.50 1.04 -13.17
C LEU A 134 -3.65 0.43 -14.29
N LEU A 135 -3.00 -0.71 -14.02
CA LEU A 135 -2.20 -1.43 -15.03
C LEU A 135 -3.06 -1.87 -16.23
N ASP A 136 -4.26 -2.41 -15.98
CA ASP A 136 -5.18 -2.86 -17.03
C ASP A 136 -5.68 -1.67 -17.87
N GLU A 137 -6.13 -0.59 -17.24
CA GLU A 137 -6.65 0.58 -17.97
C GLU A 137 -5.55 1.30 -18.76
N TRP A 138 -4.33 1.42 -18.21
CA TRP A 138 -3.21 2.02 -18.95
C TRP A 138 -2.69 1.13 -20.07
N TYR A 139 -2.74 -0.18 -19.90
CA TYR A 139 -2.46 -1.10 -21.00
C TYR A 139 -3.45 -0.94 -22.16
N LEU A 140 -4.70 -0.57 -21.87
CA LEU A 140 -5.77 -0.32 -22.83
C LEU A 140 -5.85 1.15 -23.32
N ASP A 141 -4.97 2.04 -22.85
CA ASP A 141 -5.00 3.49 -23.12
C ASP A 141 -6.32 4.18 -22.71
N ASN A 142 -6.96 3.67 -21.66
CA ASN A 142 -8.19 4.22 -21.10
C ASN A 142 -7.90 5.26 -20.02
N PRO A 143 -8.70 6.34 -19.92
CA PRO A 143 -8.66 7.23 -18.78
C PRO A 143 -9.09 6.49 -17.51
N VAL A 144 -8.31 6.64 -16.43
CA VAL A 144 -8.57 5.97 -15.16
C VAL A 144 -8.31 6.90 -13.99
N LEU A 145 -9.28 6.98 -13.09
CA LEU A 145 -9.23 7.77 -11.88
C LEU A 145 -8.46 6.97 -10.82
N HIS A 146 -7.28 7.42 -10.42
CA HIS A 146 -6.54 6.81 -9.32
C HIS A 146 -7.18 7.17 -7.99
N THR A 147 -7.65 6.20 -7.23
CA THR A 147 -8.34 6.38 -5.94
C THR A 147 -7.44 5.99 -4.76
N ALA A 148 -7.88 6.26 -3.53
CA ALA A 148 -7.23 5.73 -2.33
C ALA A 148 -7.15 4.19 -2.33
N ILE A 149 -8.07 3.49 -3.01
CA ILE A 149 -8.06 2.03 -3.11
C ILE A 149 -6.86 1.53 -3.92
N ASP A 150 -6.40 2.29 -4.91
CA ASP A 150 -5.21 1.93 -5.69
C ASP A 150 -3.92 2.08 -4.87
N ASP A 151 -3.84 3.12 -4.04
CA ASP A 151 -2.77 3.27 -3.05
C ASP A 151 -2.79 2.12 -2.03
N LEU A 152 -3.98 1.70 -1.56
CA LEU A 152 -4.12 0.54 -0.64
C LEU A 152 -3.64 -0.77 -1.27
N GLU A 153 -4.01 -1.00 -2.53
CA GLU A 153 -3.53 -2.17 -3.26
C GLU A 153 -2.00 -2.12 -3.45
N SER A 154 -1.43 -0.93 -3.58
CA SER A 154 0.02 -0.76 -3.67
C SER A 154 0.75 -1.25 -2.42
N PHE A 155 0.18 -1.07 -1.22
CA PHE A 155 0.75 -1.65 0.00
C PHE A 155 0.72 -3.19 0.03
N LEU A 156 -0.29 -3.83 -0.57
CA LEU A 156 -0.29 -5.29 -0.77
C LEU A 156 0.91 -5.70 -1.63
N TRP A 157 1.15 -4.97 -2.72
CA TRP A 157 2.29 -5.25 -3.59
C TRP A 157 3.64 -4.95 -2.92
N VAL A 158 3.72 -3.93 -2.06
CA VAL A 158 4.88 -3.67 -1.19
C VAL A 158 5.16 -4.86 -0.27
N LEU A 159 4.12 -5.42 0.37
CA LEU A 159 4.27 -6.60 1.22
C LEU A 159 4.80 -7.79 0.42
N VAL A 160 4.15 -8.13 -0.69
CA VAL A 160 4.55 -9.26 -1.55
C VAL A 160 5.99 -9.09 -2.03
N TRP A 161 6.34 -7.89 -2.50
CA TRP A 161 7.70 -7.57 -2.94
C TRP A 161 8.71 -7.75 -1.81
N SER A 162 8.39 -7.26 -0.61
CA SER A 162 9.26 -7.36 0.56
C SER A 162 9.53 -8.81 0.94
N LEU A 163 8.48 -9.65 0.97
CA LEU A 163 8.60 -11.08 1.25
C LEU A 163 9.45 -11.80 0.21
N VAL A 164 9.29 -11.47 -1.08
CA VAL A 164 10.10 -12.02 -2.17
C VAL A 164 11.57 -11.64 -2.02
N ARG A 165 11.87 -10.37 -1.70
CA ARG A 165 13.24 -9.88 -1.48
C ARG A 165 13.88 -10.56 -0.28
N ILE A 166 13.21 -10.57 0.87
CA ILE A 166 13.71 -11.20 2.09
C ILE A 166 13.99 -12.69 1.87
N SER A 167 13.08 -13.40 1.20
CA SER A 167 13.26 -14.81 0.88
C SER A 167 14.50 -15.06 0.00
N LYS A 168 14.76 -14.18 -0.98
CA LYS A 168 15.95 -14.28 -1.84
C LYS A 168 17.25 -14.05 -1.06
N GLU A 169 17.28 -13.06 -0.16
CA GLU A 169 18.44 -12.75 0.66
C GLU A 169 18.75 -13.86 1.67
N LEU A 170 17.71 -14.36 2.37
CA LEU A 170 17.91 -15.29 3.49
C LEU A 170 18.15 -16.72 3.04
N ALA A 171 17.52 -17.16 1.96
CA ALA A 171 17.38 -18.57 1.72
C ALA A 171 18.20 -19.11 0.54
N LYS A 172 19.04 -18.28 -0.10
CA LYS A 172 19.91 -18.65 -1.24
C LYS A 172 19.19 -19.62 -2.20
N ILE A 173 17.96 -19.25 -2.58
CA ILE A 173 16.96 -20.14 -3.19
C ILE A 173 17.58 -20.91 -4.37
N PRO A 174 17.79 -22.23 -4.27
CA PRO A 174 18.42 -22.99 -5.36
C PRO A 174 17.43 -23.26 -6.50
N ASN A 175 16.13 -23.34 -6.19
CA ASN A 175 15.10 -23.68 -7.16
C ASN A 175 14.60 -22.45 -7.95
N ARG A 176 15.10 -22.30 -9.19
CA ARG A 176 14.67 -21.27 -10.16
C ARG A 176 13.18 -21.36 -10.55
N ASN A 177 12.51 -22.49 -10.26
CA ASN A 177 11.09 -22.69 -10.51
C ASN A 177 10.22 -22.38 -9.29
N SER A 178 10.78 -21.88 -8.18
CA SER A 178 9.97 -21.40 -7.05
C SER A 178 9.12 -20.19 -7.45
N ILE A 179 7.96 -20.02 -6.79
CA ILE A 179 7.12 -18.82 -6.99
C ILE A 179 7.92 -17.55 -6.67
N ILE A 180 8.79 -17.57 -5.65
CA ILE A 180 9.63 -16.43 -5.28
C ILE A 180 10.57 -16.02 -6.42
N HIS A 181 11.14 -16.98 -7.15
CA HIS A 181 11.98 -16.66 -8.31
C HIS A 181 11.16 -16.04 -9.46
N ARG A 182 9.99 -16.63 -9.79
CA ARG A 182 9.08 -16.09 -10.82
C ARG A 182 8.57 -14.68 -10.49
N LEU A 183 8.08 -14.48 -9.27
CA LEU A 183 7.66 -13.16 -8.80
C LEU A 183 8.83 -12.19 -8.78
N GLY A 184 10.00 -12.64 -8.35
CA GLY A 184 11.20 -11.82 -8.38
C GLY A 184 11.60 -11.35 -9.78
N HIS A 185 11.37 -12.16 -10.81
CA HIS A 185 11.52 -11.74 -12.20
C HIS A 185 10.45 -10.72 -12.59
N ILE A 186 9.18 -11.05 -12.32
CA ILE A 186 8.04 -10.19 -12.64
C ILE A 186 8.20 -8.82 -12.01
N VAL A 187 8.40 -8.71 -10.70
CA VAL A 187 8.52 -7.41 -10.00
C VAL A 187 9.77 -6.62 -10.38
N SER A 188 10.69 -7.20 -11.15
CA SER A 188 11.83 -6.49 -11.75
C SER A 188 11.59 -6.12 -13.21
N SER A 189 10.50 -6.61 -13.82
CA SER A 189 10.10 -6.29 -15.18
C SER A 189 9.66 -4.84 -15.29
N ARG A 190 9.86 -4.28 -16.49
CA ARG A 190 9.38 -2.95 -16.87
C ARG A 190 8.16 -3.03 -17.82
N ASN A 191 7.55 -4.22 -17.93
CA ASN A 191 6.45 -4.49 -18.86
C ASN A 191 5.12 -4.68 -18.11
N TYR A 192 4.07 -4.01 -18.57
CA TYR A 192 2.70 -4.13 -18.07
C TYR A 192 2.18 -5.58 -18.08
N THR A 193 2.42 -6.34 -19.16
CA THR A 193 1.95 -7.72 -19.29
C THR A 193 2.49 -8.61 -18.18
N ASP A 194 3.77 -8.44 -17.80
CA ASP A 194 4.35 -9.18 -16.69
C ASP A 194 3.72 -8.76 -15.36
N MET A 195 3.48 -7.45 -15.17
CA MET A 195 2.83 -6.93 -13.96
C MET A 195 1.43 -7.50 -13.78
N LEU A 196 0.64 -7.61 -14.85
CA LEU A 196 -0.71 -8.19 -14.80
C LEU A 196 -0.72 -9.66 -14.40
N LEU A 197 0.39 -10.39 -14.59
CA LEU A 197 0.53 -11.78 -14.16
C LEU A 197 0.75 -11.92 -12.63
N LYS A 198 1.19 -10.86 -11.94
CA LYS A 198 1.55 -10.94 -10.51
C LYS A 198 0.38 -11.42 -9.66
N GLU A 199 -0.82 -10.88 -9.87
CA GLU A 199 -2.01 -11.29 -9.10
C GLU A 199 -2.37 -12.75 -9.34
N ARG A 200 -2.43 -13.18 -10.60
CA ARG A 200 -2.78 -14.55 -10.98
C ARG A 200 -1.81 -15.57 -10.38
N LEU A 201 -0.52 -15.23 -10.32
CA LEU A 201 0.49 -16.10 -9.74
C LEU A 201 0.36 -16.22 -8.23
N ILE A 202 0.16 -15.09 -7.53
CA ILE A 202 -0.04 -15.08 -6.07
C ILE A 202 -1.27 -15.92 -5.71
N LYS A 203 -2.41 -15.69 -6.36
CA LYS A 203 -3.66 -16.42 -6.09
C LYS A 203 -3.50 -17.93 -6.21
N ARG A 204 -2.75 -18.40 -7.20
CA ARG A 204 -2.64 -19.82 -7.52
C ARG A 204 -1.54 -20.55 -6.75
N GLN A 205 -0.45 -19.87 -6.44
CA GLN A 205 0.80 -20.54 -6.07
C GLN A 205 1.42 -20.01 -4.78
N TRP A 206 0.85 -19.01 -4.10
CA TRP A 206 1.43 -18.47 -2.88
C TRP A 206 1.35 -19.47 -1.72
N THR A 207 2.51 -19.93 -1.25
CA THR A 207 2.60 -21.05 -0.29
C THR A 207 2.94 -20.64 1.15
N ASP A 208 3.39 -19.41 1.38
CA ASP A 208 3.78 -18.94 2.73
C ASP A 208 2.60 -19.06 3.71
N LYS A 209 2.71 -19.88 4.75
CA LYS A 209 1.62 -20.13 5.71
C LYS A 209 1.42 -18.99 6.69
N VAL A 210 2.46 -18.20 6.96
CA VAL A 210 2.42 -17.06 7.90
C VAL A 210 1.64 -15.90 7.29
N PHE A 211 1.94 -15.53 6.04
CA PHE A 211 1.36 -14.37 5.38
C PHE A 211 0.19 -14.71 4.44
N ARG A 212 -0.06 -15.98 4.11
CA ARG A 212 -1.15 -16.37 3.18
C ARG A 212 -2.51 -15.87 3.61
N GLY A 213 -2.84 -15.94 4.90
CA GLY A 213 -4.12 -15.45 5.42
C GLY A 213 -4.31 -13.96 5.10
N LEU A 214 -3.29 -13.16 5.44
CA LEU A 214 -3.26 -11.72 5.20
C LEU A 214 -3.33 -11.37 3.71
N ILE A 215 -2.45 -11.95 2.90
CA ILE A 215 -2.38 -11.69 1.45
C ILE A 215 -3.69 -12.05 0.78
N ARG A 216 -4.31 -13.18 1.14
CA ARG A 216 -5.62 -13.59 0.62
C ARG A 216 -6.70 -12.58 1.02
N ASP A 217 -6.72 -12.11 2.26
CA ASP A 217 -7.72 -11.17 2.72
C ASP A 217 -7.56 -9.81 2.03
N TRP A 218 -6.34 -9.30 1.90
CA TRP A 218 -6.07 -8.05 1.17
C TRP A 218 -6.38 -8.15 -0.32
N LEU A 219 -6.02 -9.26 -0.98
CA LEU A 219 -6.43 -9.52 -2.37
C LEU A 219 -7.95 -9.50 -2.52
N ARG A 220 -8.66 -10.20 -1.62
CA ARG A 220 -10.13 -10.25 -1.63
C ARG A 220 -10.74 -8.85 -1.45
N ILE A 221 -10.21 -8.05 -0.53
CA ILE A 221 -10.68 -6.67 -0.30
C ILE A 221 -10.43 -5.83 -1.57
N SER A 222 -9.21 -5.85 -2.14
CA SER A 222 -8.88 -5.17 -3.39
C SER A 222 -9.85 -5.56 -4.50
N GLU A 223 -10.03 -6.84 -4.78
CA GLU A 223 -10.91 -7.33 -5.84
C GLU A 223 -12.35 -6.87 -5.68
N THR A 224 -12.90 -7.00 -4.47
CA THR A 224 -14.28 -6.60 -4.17
C THR A 224 -14.47 -5.09 -4.35
N SER A 225 -13.44 -4.31 -4.04
CA SER A 225 -13.47 -2.85 -4.14
C SER A 225 -13.28 -2.33 -5.57
N ARG A 226 -12.54 -3.04 -6.43
CA ARG A 226 -12.27 -2.62 -7.82
C ARG A 226 -13.55 -2.48 -8.65
N THR A 227 -14.44 -3.47 -8.60
CA THR A 227 -15.67 -3.46 -9.41
C THR A 227 -16.52 -2.23 -9.14
N VAL A 228 -16.74 -1.93 -7.85
CA VAL A 228 -17.54 -0.77 -7.43
C VAL A 228 -16.89 0.55 -7.84
N VAL A 229 -15.57 0.67 -7.71
CA VAL A 229 -14.83 1.87 -8.13
C VAL A 229 -14.90 2.05 -9.65
N SER A 230 -14.74 0.97 -10.42
CA SER A 230 -14.81 1.02 -11.89
C SER A 230 -16.17 1.51 -12.37
N GLU A 231 -17.28 1.04 -11.76
CA GLU A 231 -18.63 1.50 -12.09
C GLU A 231 -18.81 3.00 -11.82
N LEU A 232 -18.45 3.47 -10.62
CA LEU A 232 -18.57 4.88 -10.24
C LEU A 232 -17.66 5.78 -11.09
N GLN A 233 -16.45 5.33 -11.40
CA GLN A 233 -15.53 6.04 -12.27
C GLN A 233 -16.10 6.20 -13.67
N GLN A 234 -16.67 5.14 -14.25
CA GLN A 234 -17.22 5.18 -15.60
C GLN A 234 -18.34 6.23 -15.68
N THR A 235 -19.25 6.24 -14.71
CA THR A 235 -20.29 7.27 -14.61
C THR A 235 -19.71 8.68 -14.47
N LEU A 236 -18.64 8.86 -13.68
CA LEU A 236 -17.99 10.16 -13.53
C LEU A 236 -17.38 10.66 -14.85
N ILE A 237 -16.69 9.78 -15.59
CA ILE A 237 -16.07 10.13 -16.88
C ILE A 237 -17.13 10.51 -17.90
N GLU A 238 -18.26 9.79 -17.96
CA GLU A 238 -19.40 10.11 -18.82
C GLU A 238 -19.97 11.50 -18.51
N LEU A 239 -20.25 11.81 -17.24
CA LEU A 239 -20.76 13.12 -16.83
C LEU A 239 -19.80 14.27 -17.17
N VAL A 240 -18.49 14.04 -17.05
CA VAL A 240 -17.46 15.02 -17.44
C VAL A 240 -17.50 15.29 -18.94
N ASN A 241 -17.67 14.24 -19.76
CA ASN A 241 -17.77 14.38 -21.21
C ASN A 241 -19.06 15.10 -21.64
N ASP A 242 -20.14 14.93 -20.89
CA ASP A 242 -21.45 15.55 -21.16
C ASP A 242 -21.55 17.02 -20.67
N GLY A 243 -20.55 17.53 -19.95
CA GLY A 243 -20.50 18.92 -19.48
C GLY A 243 -21.37 19.22 -18.23
N ASP A 244 -21.94 18.21 -17.58
CA ASP A 244 -22.75 18.35 -16.34
C ASP A 244 -21.83 18.40 -15.11
N THR A 245 -21.77 19.54 -14.42
CA THR A 245 -20.56 19.93 -13.66
C THR A 245 -20.75 20.41 -12.22
N SER A 246 -21.77 20.01 -11.47
CA SER A 246 -21.59 20.12 -10.00
C SER A 246 -22.26 19.05 -9.16
N ASP A 247 -23.60 18.94 -9.19
CA ASP A 247 -24.28 18.13 -8.19
C ASP A 247 -24.14 16.63 -8.42
N ALA A 248 -24.21 16.17 -9.67
CA ALA A 248 -24.05 14.74 -10.00
C ALA A 248 -22.61 14.26 -9.76
N GLN A 249 -21.61 15.03 -10.22
CA GLN A 249 -20.20 14.73 -9.98
C GLN A 249 -19.88 14.74 -8.48
N LYS A 250 -20.39 15.72 -7.73
CA LYS A 250 -20.22 15.80 -6.28
C LYS A 250 -20.78 14.56 -5.58
N ARG A 251 -21.98 14.11 -5.96
CA ARG A 251 -22.56 12.87 -5.40
C ARG A 251 -21.68 11.64 -5.64
N ILE A 252 -21.10 11.51 -6.84
CA ILE A 252 -20.19 10.40 -7.14
C ILE A 252 -18.91 10.49 -6.31
N PHE A 253 -18.31 11.69 -6.19
CA PHE A 253 -17.15 11.88 -5.33
C PHE A 253 -17.46 11.61 -3.84
N ASP A 254 -18.63 12.01 -3.36
CA ASP A 254 -19.07 11.73 -1.99
C ASP A 254 -19.22 10.21 -1.77
N GLU A 255 -19.78 9.48 -2.74
CA GLU A 255 -19.86 8.02 -2.67
C GLU A 255 -18.48 7.36 -2.77
N LEU A 256 -17.62 7.79 -3.70
CA LEU A 256 -16.24 7.30 -3.79
C LEU A 256 -15.49 7.53 -2.47
N ASP A 257 -15.68 8.67 -1.81
CA ASP A 257 -15.01 8.97 -0.56
C ASP A 257 -15.47 8.06 0.58
N GLU A 258 -16.78 7.82 0.69
CA GLU A 258 -17.35 6.88 1.66
C GLU A 258 -16.82 5.45 1.43
N ARG A 259 -16.82 4.99 0.17
CA ARG A 259 -16.34 3.66 -0.21
C ARG A 259 -14.85 3.50 0.08
N CYS A 260 -14.03 4.46 -0.37
CA CYS A 260 -12.59 4.49 -0.11
C CYS A 260 -12.31 4.47 1.40
N GLY A 261 -13.00 5.32 2.17
CA GLY A 261 -12.85 5.36 3.62
C GLY A 261 -13.20 4.04 4.30
N LYS A 262 -14.24 3.34 3.85
CA LYS A 262 -14.59 2.00 4.34
C LYS A 262 -13.51 0.97 4.00
N VAL A 263 -13.03 0.95 2.76
CA VAL A 263 -12.00 0.01 2.31
C VAL A 263 -10.67 0.23 3.04
N CYS A 264 -10.26 1.49 3.27
CA CYS A 264 -9.09 1.83 4.10
C CYS A 264 -9.17 1.17 5.48
N LYS A 265 -10.32 1.29 6.15
CA LYS A 265 -10.55 0.68 7.46
C LYS A 265 -10.47 -0.85 7.38
N GLU A 266 -11.10 -1.46 6.38
CA GLU A 266 -11.08 -2.92 6.20
C GLU A 266 -9.66 -3.47 5.99
N PHE A 267 -8.84 -2.77 5.19
CA PHE A 267 -7.43 -3.11 4.96
C PHE A 267 -6.62 -3.10 6.26
N ILE A 268 -6.69 -1.98 6.99
CA ILE A 268 -5.95 -1.78 8.24
C ILE A 268 -6.40 -2.78 9.29
N GLN A 269 -7.71 -2.96 9.48
CA GLN A 269 -8.28 -3.95 10.39
C GLN A 269 -7.83 -5.37 10.05
N SER A 270 -7.81 -5.73 8.76
CA SER A 270 -7.31 -7.03 8.32
C SER A 270 -5.84 -7.21 8.67
N GLY A 271 -5.02 -6.19 8.46
CA GLY A 271 -3.61 -6.23 8.84
C GLY A 271 -3.39 -6.49 10.33
N TYR A 272 -4.06 -5.73 11.20
CA TYR A 272 -3.94 -5.92 12.66
C TYR A 272 -4.48 -7.28 13.14
N ARG A 273 -5.53 -7.82 12.51
CA ARG A 273 -6.00 -9.19 12.83
C ARG A 273 -4.92 -10.24 12.57
N HIS A 274 -4.17 -10.12 11.48
CA HIS A 274 -3.10 -11.06 11.15
C HIS A 274 -1.79 -10.77 11.89
N LEU A 275 -1.53 -9.52 12.28
CA LEU A 275 -0.34 -9.13 13.04
C LEU A 275 -0.16 -9.98 14.31
N GLN A 276 -1.24 -10.25 15.04
CA GLN A 276 -1.21 -11.08 16.27
C GLN A 276 -0.66 -12.51 16.04
N ALA A 277 -0.87 -13.06 14.84
CA ALA A 277 -0.31 -14.36 14.47
C ALA A 277 1.16 -14.25 14.08
N ILE A 278 1.54 -13.11 13.48
CA ILE A 278 2.88 -12.82 12.95
C ILE A 278 3.86 -12.44 14.09
N GLU A 279 3.39 -11.77 15.13
CA GLU A 279 4.17 -11.37 16.33
C GLU A 279 4.82 -12.55 17.06
N LYS A 280 4.31 -13.77 16.85
CA LYS A 280 4.88 -15.00 17.42
C LYS A 280 6.24 -15.35 16.82
N PHE A 281 6.59 -14.79 15.66
CA PHE A 281 7.85 -15.04 14.96
C PHE A 281 8.86 -13.95 15.27
N SER A 282 9.88 -14.29 16.06
CA SER A 282 10.90 -13.33 16.51
C SER A 282 11.87 -12.96 15.39
N ASN A 283 12.06 -13.85 14.41
CA ASN A 283 12.92 -13.62 13.26
C ASN A 283 12.43 -14.40 12.03
N TRP A 284 13.04 -14.13 10.87
CA TRP A 284 12.65 -14.79 9.61
C TRP A 284 13.05 -16.26 9.49
N ARG A 285 14.03 -16.76 10.26
CA ARG A 285 14.35 -18.20 10.27
C ARG A 285 13.17 -18.98 10.83
N ASP A 286 12.55 -18.50 11.91
CA ASP A 286 11.36 -19.12 12.49
C ASP A 286 10.21 -19.20 11.46
N VAL A 287 10.04 -18.16 10.64
CA VAL A 287 9.06 -18.14 9.55
C VAL A 287 9.38 -19.18 8.48
N VAL A 288 10.66 -19.27 8.07
CA VAL A 288 11.13 -20.25 7.08
C VAL A 288 10.92 -21.68 7.58
N ASP A 289 11.28 -21.94 8.84
CA ASP A 289 11.15 -23.25 9.49
C ASP A 289 9.68 -23.64 9.64
N PHE A 290 8.82 -22.73 10.08
CA PHE A 290 7.37 -22.95 10.22
C PHE A 290 6.68 -23.23 8.88
N ASN A 291 7.09 -22.51 7.84
CA ASN A 291 6.59 -22.78 6.51
C ASN A 291 7.03 -24.18 6.00
N GLY A 292 8.03 -24.78 6.63
CA GLY A 292 8.46 -26.17 6.43
C GLY A 292 9.29 -26.29 5.17
N GLU A 293 10.52 -25.76 5.21
CA GLU A 293 11.36 -25.51 4.04
C GLU A 293 10.56 -24.82 2.93
N LEU A 294 10.34 -23.51 3.09
CA LEU A 294 9.64 -22.62 2.15
C LEU A 294 10.14 -22.69 0.67
N LEU A 295 11.15 -23.52 0.35
CA LEU A 295 11.90 -23.52 -0.91
C LEU A 295 12.35 -24.90 -1.44
N ASN A 296 12.04 -26.01 -0.75
CA ASN A 296 12.36 -27.35 -1.25
C ASN A 296 11.09 -28.22 -1.28
N LYS A 297 10.27 -27.98 -2.30
CA LYS A 297 9.68 -28.97 -3.20
C LYS A 297 9.07 -28.26 -4.39
#